data_AF-A0A4P6ZX53-F1
#
_entry.id   AF-A0A4P6ZX53-F1
#
_cell.length_a   1.000
_cell.length_b   1.000
_cell.length_c   1.000
_cell.angle_alpha   90.00
_cell.angle_beta   90.00
_cell.angle_gamma   90.00
#
_symmetry.space_group_name_H-M   'P 1'
#
loop_
_entity.id
_entity.type
_entity.pdbx_description
1 polymer ?
#
loop_
_entity_poly.entity_id
_entity_poly.type
_entity_poly.pdbx_seq_one_letter_code
_entity_poly.pdbx_strand_id
1 'polypeptide(L)'
;MVNNTQRRFTSRSNRPKKPNRTNKILNALIGLVVVMIVITAGVIFLGNNDAEKADGKNDTEETKSSSDETETTDESVASEEETEVGSEEIISDEESTEETEEETTTEDPTPEDPTTGGTVTSTPSNDPLISEKIVNTAWKPVGTTQTGEHTSVYSEGHVDWDEKIKAIIYTTGLSTDNMIVWRIANGGSPQKSIGVVSSKNKEEKYRVSLQWVEGEGWKPEKMETLKTLNGAY
;
A
#
# COMPACT_ATOMS: atom_id res chain seq x y z
N MET A 1 -55.44 -5.52 59.23
CA MET A 1 -53.96 -5.50 59.08
C MET A 1 -53.58 -6.73 58.27
N VAL A 2 -52.90 -6.69 57.12
CA VAL A 2 -52.47 -5.57 56.24
C VAL A 2 -52.74 -6.00 54.79
N ASN A 3 -53.03 -5.07 53.88
CA ASN A 3 -53.47 -5.40 52.50
C ASN A 3 -52.29 -5.76 51.56
N ASN A 4 -52.53 -6.68 50.63
CA ASN A 4 -51.54 -7.16 49.65
C ASN A 4 -51.42 -6.22 48.43
N THR A 5 -50.30 -5.52 48.31
CA THR A 5 -50.09 -4.48 47.28
C THR A 5 -49.55 -5.05 45.95
N GLN A 6 -50.42 -5.69 45.18
CA GLN A 6 -50.14 -6.15 43.82
C GLN A 6 -49.87 -4.98 42.85
N ARG A 7 -48.59 -4.66 42.58
CA ARG A 7 -48.20 -3.64 41.58
C ARG A 7 -48.44 -4.13 40.16
N ARG A 8 -49.44 -3.56 39.47
CA ARG A 8 -49.67 -3.78 38.03
C ARG A 8 -48.74 -2.89 37.19
N PHE A 9 -47.82 -3.48 36.45
CA PHE A 9 -47.01 -2.77 35.45
C PHE A 9 -47.87 -2.38 34.24
N THR A 10 -47.78 -1.12 33.79
CA THR A 10 -48.52 -0.61 32.63
C THR A 10 -47.64 -0.63 31.37
N SER A 11 -47.87 -1.59 30.47
CA SER A 11 -47.08 -1.73 29.24
C SER A 11 -47.40 -0.61 28.23
N ARG A 12 -46.50 0.37 28.10
CA ARG A 12 -46.57 1.44 27.10
C ARG A 12 -45.77 1.06 25.84
N SER A 13 -46.35 0.22 24.97
CA SER A 13 -45.67 -0.26 23.75
C SER A 13 -46.52 -0.23 22.47
N ASN A 14 -47.30 0.83 22.24
CA ASN A 14 -47.92 1.09 20.93
C ASN A 14 -47.19 2.24 20.21
N ARG A 15 -46.22 1.88 19.35
CA ARG A 15 -45.67 2.78 18.32
C ARG A 15 -46.26 2.36 16.96
N PRO A 16 -46.89 3.25 16.18
CA PRO A 16 -47.39 2.90 14.85
C PRO A 16 -46.22 2.57 13.92
N LYS A 17 -46.34 1.47 13.16
CA LYS A 17 -45.32 1.07 12.16
C LYS A 17 -45.28 2.12 11.04
N LYS A 18 -44.16 2.83 10.91
CA LYS A 18 -43.91 3.80 9.83
C LYS A 18 -43.86 3.04 8.48
N PRO A 19 -44.64 3.42 7.46
CA PRO A 19 -44.72 2.65 6.22
C PRO A 19 -43.39 2.65 5.47
N ASN A 20 -42.91 1.46 5.15
CA ASN A 20 -41.64 1.18 4.49
C ASN A 20 -41.64 1.69 3.03
N ARG A 21 -41.08 2.90 2.83
CA ARG A 21 -40.94 3.55 1.52
C ARG A 21 -39.92 2.90 0.58
N THR A 22 -39.18 1.89 1.05
CA THR A 22 -38.14 1.15 0.32
C THR A 22 -38.58 0.69 -1.06
N ASN A 23 -39.80 0.14 -1.18
CA ASN A 23 -40.29 -0.41 -2.44
C ASN A 23 -40.53 0.69 -3.50
N LYS A 24 -40.77 1.95 -3.09
CA LYS A 24 -40.84 3.09 -4.01
C LYS A 24 -39.46 3.53 -4.50
N ILE A 25 -38.44 3.40 -3.65
CA ILE A 25 -37.04 3.70 -4.00
C ILE A 25 -36.50 2.64 -4.97
N LEU A 26 -36.81 1.36 -4.73
CA LEU A 26 -36.46 0.25 -5.63
C LEU A 26 -37.03 0.47 -7.04
N ASN A 27 -38.33 0.82 -7.13
CA ASN A 27 -38.98 1.07 -8.41
C ASN A 27 -38.53 2.39 -9.07
N ALA A 28 -38.02 3.36 -8.30
CA ALA A 28 -37.41 4.58 -8.86
C ALA A 28 -36.00 4.31 -9.43
N LEU A 29 -35.20 3.49 -8.74
CA LEU A 29 -33.86 3.10 -9.19
C LEU A 29 -33.89 2.34 -10.53
N ILE A 30 -34.80 1.36 -10.68
CA ILE A 30 -34.89 0.61 -11.95
C ILE A 30 -35.35 1.50 -13.12
N GLY A 31 -36.22 2.49 -12.86
CA GLY A 31 -36.57 3.51 -13.86
C GLY A 31 -35.39 4.39 -14.26
N LEU A 32 -34.58 4.83 -13.29
CA LEU A 32 -33.38 5.63 -13.54
C LEU A 32 -32.32 4.86 -14.36
N VAL A 33 -32.15 3.56 -14.11
CA VAL A 33 -31.26 2.69 -14.89
C VAL A 33 -31.74 2.57 -16.34
N VAL A 34 -33.04 2.38 -16.58
CA VAL A 34 -33.60 2.32 -17.95
C VAL A 34 -33.41 3.65 -18.70
N VAL A 35 -33.61 4.79 -18.03
CA VAL A 35 -33.33 6.11 -18.64
C VAL A 35 -31.85 6.27 -18.99
N MET A 36 -30.93 5.85 -18.11
CA MET A 36 -29.49 5.84 -18.40
C MET A 36 -29.15 5.00 -19.64
N ILE A 37 -29.73 3.80 -19.78
CA ILE A 37 -29.52 2.92 -20.94
C ILE A 37 -30.02 3.56 -22.24
N VAL A 38 -31.16 4.25 -22.23
CA VAL A 38 -31.67 4.95 -23.42
C VAL A 38 -30.77 6.13 -23.80
N ILE A 39 -30.23 6.86 -22.81
CA ILE A 39 -29.29 7.97 -23.05
C ILE A 39 -27.97 7.45 -23.63
N THR A 40 -27.36 6.42 -23.05
CA THR A 40 -26.08 5.88 -23.57
C THR A 40 -26.24 5.23 -24.94
N ALA A 41 -27.34 4.50 -25.18
CA ALA A 41 -27.66 4.00 -26.51
C ALA A 41 -27.84 5.14 -27.52
N GLY A 42 -28.52 6.23 -27.15
CA GLY A 42 -28.66 7.42 -27.98
C GLY A 42 -27.33 8.10 -28.30
N VAL A 43 -26.45 8.26 -27.31
CA VAL A 43 -25.11 8.84 -27.50
C VAL A 43 -24.24 7.97 -28.42
N ILE A 44 -24.28 6.65 -28.27
CA ILE A 44 -23.55 5.71 -29.14
C ILE A 44 -24.08 5.77 -30.58
N PHE A 45 -25.41 5.84 -30.77
CA PHE A 45 -26.02 5.82 -32.11
C PHE A 45 -25.97 7.18 -32.83
N LEU A 46 -25.83 8.28 -32.10
CA LEU A 46 -25.79 9.65 -32.65
C LEU A 46 -24.36 10.24 -32.69
N GLY A 47 -23.40 9.64 -31.97
CA GLY A 47 -22.04 10.15 -31.81
C GLY A 47 -20.98 9.59 -32.77
N ASN A 48 -21.34 8.70 -33.71
CA ASN A 48 -20.37 8.06 -34.62
C ASN A 48 -20.25 8.76 -35.99
N ASN A 49 -20.30 10.09 -36.00
CA ASN A 49 -20.17 10.94 -37.19
C ASN A 49 -19.22 12.11 -36.90
N ASP A 50 -17.94 11.82 -36.68
CA ASP A 50 -16.90 12.11 -37.68
C ASP A 50 -15.55 11.53 -37.24
N ALA A 51 -14.69 11.21 -38.22
CA ALA A 51 -13.34 10.74 -38.01
C ALA A 51 -12.34 11.74 -38.60
N GLU A 52 -11.16 11.81 -37.97
CA GLU A 52 -9.98 12.58 -38.39
C GLU A 52 -10.12 14.10 -38.59
N LYS A 53 -9.37 14.86 -37.78
CA LYS A 53 -8.48 15.88 -38.33
C LYS A 53 -7.30 16.15 -37.42
N ALA A 54 -6.15 16.42 -38.03
CA ALA A 54 -4.90 16.79 -37.38
C ALA A 54 -4.31 18.05 -38.02
N ASP A 55 -3.30 18.62 -37.36
CA ASP A 55 -2.47 19.78 -37.77
C ASP A 55 -3.18 21.16 -37.80
N GLY A 56 -2.41 22.26 -37.70
CA GLY A 56 -2.97 23.62 -37.85
C GLY A 56 -2.35 24.83 -37.11
N LYS A 57 -1.17 24.71 -36.49
CA LYS A 57 -0.14 25.74 -36.22
C LYS A 57 -0.49 27.28 -36.13
N ASN A 58 0.05 27.94 -35.09
CA ASN A 58 0.21 29.41 -34.90
C ASN A 58 -1.09 30.24 -34.65
N ASP A 59 -1.05 31.41 -33.98
CA ASP A 59 0.01 32.44 -34.02
C ASP A 59 0.33 33.20 -32.69
N THR A 60 1.28 34.15 -32.77
CA THR A 60 1.94 34.87 -31.66
C THR A 60 1.67 36.38 -31.68
N GLU A 61 1.52 37.00 -30.51
CA GLU A 61 1.94 38.38 -30.19
C GLU A 61 2.27 38.41 -28.68
N GLU A 62 3.49 38.69 -28.19
CA GLU A 62 4.19 40.00 -28.14
C GLU A 62 3.33 41.11 -27.49
N THR A 63 3.82 41.84 -26.48
CA THR A 63 4.89 42.83 -26.68
C THR A 63 5.59 43.27 -25.36
N LYS A 64 6.93 43.29 -25.41
CA LYS A 64 7.97 44.22 -24.84
C LYS A 64 7.60 45.12 -23.62
N SER A 65 8.52 45.42 -22.69
CA SER A 65 9.86 46.03 -22.92
C SER A 65 10.80 45.86 -21.70
N SER A 66 12.11 45.60 -21.90
CA SER A 66 13.25 46.57 -21.89
C SER A 66 13.70 47.07 -20.50
N SER A 67 15.00 47.29 -20.19
CA SER A 67 16.30 47.03 -20.88
C SER A 67 17.46 47.36 -19.90
N ASP A 68 18.75 47.02 -20.07
CA ASP A 68 19.52 45.92 -20.71
C ASP A 68 21.04 46.10 -20.33
N GLU A 69 21.94 45.19 -20.74
CA GLU A 69 23.43 45.33 -20.81
C GLU A 69 24.27 45.39 -19.49
N THR A 70 25.58 45.03 -19.41
CA THR A 70 26.61 44.56 -20.40
C THR A 70 27.76 43.71 -19.76
N GLU A 71 28.26 42.72 -20.53
CA GLU A 71 29.69 42.30 -20.76
C GLU A 71 30.72 41.81 -19.69
N THR A 72 31.78 41.13 -20.22
CA THR A 72 33.03 40.57 -19.62
C THR A 72 32.91 39.26 -18.79
N THR A 73 33.69 38.15 -18.92
CA THR A 73 34.82 37.65 -19.77
C THR A 73 36.16 37.41 -19.05
N ASP A 74 36.43 36.14 -18.68
CA ASP A 74 37.70 35.40 -18.41
C ASP A 74 37.24 33.98 -17.95
N GLU A 75 37.59 32.79 -18.43
CA GLU A 75 38.75 32.13 -19.08
C GLU A 75 39.68 31.31 -18.13
N SER A 76 40.02 30.08 -18.55
CA SER A 76 40.99 29.12 -17.94
C SER A 76 40.61 28.47 -16.58
N VAL A 77 41.09 27.27 -16.21
CA VAL A 77 42.17 26.40 -16.74
C VAL A 77 41.73 24.92 -16.88
N ALA A 78 42.30 24.26 -17.90
CA ALA A 78 42.49 22.83 -18.25
C ALA A 78 42.42 21.76 -17.12
N SER A 79 41.89 20.54 -17.37
CA SER A 79 42.62 19.28 -17.75
C SER A 79 43.24 18.51 -16.57
N GLU A 80 43.56 17.20 -16.61
CA GLU A 80 43.34 16.06 -17.54
C GLU A 80 42.96 14.83 -16.63
N GLU A 81 42.98 13.51 -16.90
CA GLU A 81 43.42 12.58 -17.98
C GLU A 81 42.57 11.28 -17.86
N GLU A 82 42.79 10.26 -18.70
CA GLU A 82 42.12 8.93 -18.63
C GLU A 82 43.06 7.81 -18.11
N THR A 83 42.54 6.68 -17.58
CA THR A 83 43.09 5.34 -17.89
C THR A 83 42.18 4.14 -17.52
N GLU A 84 42.12 3.15 -18.42
CA GLU A 84 41.82 1.71 -18.13
C GLU A 84 43.04 1.03 -17.44
N VAL A 85 43.03 -0.20 -16.89
CA VAL A 85 42.65 -1.55 -17.41
C VAL A 85 42.22 -2.46 -16.22
N GLY A 86 41.46 -3.56 -16.39
CA GLY A 86 41.90 -4.92 -16.80
C GLY A 86 42.74 -5.66 -15.71
N SER A 87 42.72 -6.98 -15.51
CA SER A 87 41.93 -8.15 -15.97
C SER A 87 42.40 -9.39 -15.13
N GLU A 88 41.92 -10.61 -15.42
CA GLU A 88 42.44 -11.93 -14.95
C GLU A 88 42.11 -12.28 -13.46
N GLU A 89 41.57 -13.45 -13.07
CA GLU A 89 41.97 -14.88 -13.23
C GLU A 89 43.16 -15.29 -12.32
N ILE A 90 43.31 -16.50 -11.72
CA ILE A 90 42.65 -17.83 -11.78
C ILE A 90 43.08 -18.73 -10.58
N ILE A 91 42.30 -19.81 -10.27
CA ILE A 91 42.74 -21.15 -9.75
C ILE A 91 43.38 -21.23 -8.31
N SER A 92 43.33 -22.31 -7.51
CA SER A 92 42.45 -23.52 -7.35
C SER A 92 42.92 -24.35 -6.11
N ASP A 93 42.32 -25.53 -5.87
CA ASP A 93 42.83 -26.73 -5.14
C ASP A 93 42.69 -26.71 -3.58
N GLU A 94 42.01 -27.66 -2.92
CA GLU A 94 42.30 -29.09 -2.61
C GLU A 94 43.41 -29.29 -1.54
N GLU A 95 43.35 -30.24 -0.58
CA GLU A 95 42.49 -31.43 -0.35
C GLU A 95 42.44 -31.83 1.17
N SER A 96 41.98 -33.05 1.50
CA SER A 96 42.23 -33.84 2.74
C SER A 96 41.21 -33.84 3.90
N THR A 97 40.19 -34.68 3.71
CA THR A 97 39.48 -35.60 4.65
C THR A 97 40.05 -35.90 6.05
N GLU A 98 39.16 -36.00 7.06
CA GLU A 98 38.81 -37.20 7.88
C GLU A 98 37.84 -36.74 9.01
N GLU A 99 36.53 -37.00 8.92
CA GLU A 99 35.78 -38.17 9.47
C GLU A 99 35.87 -38.40 11.00
N THR A 100 34.74 -38.17 11.70
CA THR A 100 34.25 -38.95 12.87
C THR A 100 32.80 -38.52 13.20
N GLU A 101 31.91 -39.49 13.42
CA GLU A 101 30.48 -39.34 13.80
C GLU A 101 30.35 -39.12 15.36
N GLU A 102 29.24 -38.76 16.02
CA GLU A 102 27.79 -38.96 15.79
C GLU A 102 26.94 -37.80 16.40
N GLU A 103 25.65 -37.73 16.00
CA GLU A 103 24.45 -37.33 16.79
C GLU A 103 24.58 -36.38 18.01
N THR A 104 23.85 -35.25 18.15
CA THR A 104 22.40 -35.03 17.89
C THR A 104 21.97 -33.55 18.09
N THR A 105 20.77 -33.22 17.60
CA THR A 105 20.00 -31.97 17.85
C THR A 105 20.51 -30.71 17.13
N THR A 106 19.88 -30.42 15.99
CA THR A 106 20.05 -29.17 15.22
C THR A 106 19.54 -27.94 15.96
N GLU A 107 20.44 -27.04 16.34
CA GLU A 107 20.22 -25.61 16.07
C GLU A 107 20.48 -25.38 14.57
N ASP A 108 19.62 -24.61 13.90
CA ASP A 108 19.81 -24.24 12.49
C ASP A 108 20.11 -22.73 12.42
N PRO A 109 21.37 -22.31 12.13
CA PRO A 109 21.76 -20.92 12.17
C PRO A 109 21.19 -20.14 10.98
N THR A 110 20.68 -18.95 11.25
CA THR A 110 20.22 -18.02 10.20
C THR A 110 21.33 -17.71 9.19
N PRO A 111 21.06 -17.70 7.88
CA PRO A 111 22.04 -17.25 6.89
C PRO A 111 22.32 -15.75 7.07
N GLU A 112 23.56 -15.40 7.43
CA GLU A 112 24.01 -14.02 7.55
C GLU A 112 24.30 -13.40 6.17
N ASP A 113 23.23 -13.01 5.48
CA ASP A 113 23.31 -12.03 4.39
C ASP A 113 23.68 -10.64 4.99
N PRO A 114 24.71 -9.91 4.48
CA PRO A 114 25.28 -8.72 5.11
C PRO A 114 24.36 -7.47 5.10
N THR A 115 23.22 -7.56 5.78
CA THR A 115 22.26 -6.46 5.97
C THR A 115 22.80 -5.40 6.92
N THR A 116 22.91 -4.17 6.41
CA THR A 116 23.50 -3.02 7.09
C THR A 116 22.72 -2.59 8.35
N GLY A 117 23.23 -2.94 9.54
CA GLY A 117 22.92 -2.24 10.80
C GLY A 117 21.51 -2.43 11.36
N GLY A 118 20.87 -3.59 11.14
CA GLY A 118 19.55 -3.92 11.66
C GLY A 118 19.53 -4.86 12.87
N THR A 119 18.40 -4.91 13.57
CA THR A 119 18.06 -5.98 14.51
C THR A 119 16.62 -6.41 14.24
N VAL A 120 16.42 -7.72 14.06
CA VAL A 120 15.10 -8.34 13.89
C VAL A 120 14.68 -8.96 15.21
N THR A 121 13.50 -8.57 15.70
CA THR A 121 12.90 -9.12 16.92
C THR A 121 11.55 -9.72 16.58
N SER A 122 11.43 -11.05 16.62
CA SER A 122 10.11 -11.72 16.67
C SER A 122 9.70 -11.98 18.12
N THR A 123 8.40 -11.85 18.41
CA THR A 123 7.80 -12.14 19.72
C THR A 123 6.50 -12.92 19.56
N PRO A 124 6.32 -14.07 20.23
CA PRO A 124 5.07 -14.84 20.14
C PRO A 124 3.92 -14.08 20.80
N SER A 125 2.68 -14.32 20.33
CA SER A 125 1.50 -13.60 20.81
C SER A 125 0.42 -14.49 21.42
N ASN A 126 -0.02 -14.08 22.61
CA ASN A 126 -1.16 -14.64 23.35
C ASN A 126 -2.53 -14.23 22.76
N ASP A 127 -2.54 -13.38 21.74
CA ASP A 127 -3.73 -12.99 21.00
C ASP A 127 -4.27 -14.20 20.18
N PRO A 128 -5.58 -14.52 20.19
CA PRO A 128 -6.14 -15.64 19.44
C PRO A 128 -6.00 -15.48 17.92
N LEU A 129 -5.83 -14.27 17.40
CA LEU A 129 -5.68 -13.96 15.97
C LEU A 129 -4.21 -13.98 15.50
N ILE A 130 -3.27 -13.61 16.36
CA ILE A 130 -1.85 -13.35 15.99
C ILE A 130 -0.96 -14.49 16.47
N SER A 131 -0.10 -15.06 15.64
CA SER A 131 0.92 -16.03 16.08
C SER A 131 2.13 -15.33 16.68
N GLU A 132 2.67 -14.34 15.98
CA GLU A 132 3.89 -13.61 16.33
C GLU A 132 3.83 -12.15 15.88
N LYS A 133 4.73 -11.32 16.43
CA LYS A 133 4.92 -9.92 16.07
C LYS A 133 6.40 -9.68 15.80
N ILE A 134 6.71 -9.25 14.59
CA ILE A 134 8.05 -9.01 14.08
C ILE A 134 8.26 -7.49 13.95
N VAL A 135 9.40 -7.02 14.46
CA VAL A 135 9.89 -5.65 14.28
C VAL A 135 11.34 -5.73 13.80
N ASN A 136 11.67 -5.06 12.69
CA ASN A 136 13.04 -4.90 12.20
C ASN A 136 13.42 -3.42 12.22
N THR A 137 14.49 -3.07 12.95
CA THR A 137 14.95 -1.67 13.06
C THR A 137 15.53 -1.11 11.75
N ALA A 138 15.99 -1.97 10.84
CA ALA A 138 16.49 -1.59 9.52
C ALA A 138 15.41 -1.40 8.45
N TRP A 139 14.11 -1.57 8.77
CA TRP A 139 13.05 -1.22 7.81
C TRP A 139 13.11 0.27 7.45
N LYS A 140 13.22 0.57 6.16
CA LYS A 140 13.25 1.92 5.60
C LYS A 140 11.87 2.28 5.01
N PRO A 141 11.57 3.57 4.80
CA PRO A 141 10.48 3.98 3.92
C PRO A 141 10.72 3.48 2.48
N VAL A 142 9.66 3.22 1.71
CA VAL A 142 9.78 2.71 0.33
C VAL A 142 9.94 3.81 -0.74
N GLY A 143 10.20 5.05 -0.33
CA GLY A 143 10.18 6.23 -1.20
C GLY A 143 8.76 6.75 -1.44
N THR A 144 8.67 8.00 -1.88
CA THR A 144 7.44 8.58 -2.43
C THR A 144 7.72 9.57 -3.55
N THR A 145 6.75 9.78 -4.43
CA THR A 145 6.74 10.90 -5.39
C THR A 145 5.72 11.98 -5.02
N GLN A 146 5.10 11.90 -3.83
CA GLN A 146 4.13 12.87 -3.33
C GLN A 146 4.86 14.11 -2.74
N THR A 147 4.28 15.30 -2.91
CA THR A 147 4.90 16.57 -2.50
C THR A 147 3.89 17.48 -1.79
N GLY A 148 4.30 18.12 -0.69
CA GLY A 148 3.42 18.93 0.15
C GLY A 148 2.70 18.09 1.21
N GLU A 149 1.79 18.71 1.97
CA GLU A 149 1.14 18.10 3.14
C GLU A 149 0.42 16.79 2.80
N HIS A 150 0.93 15.67 3.32
CA HIS A 150 0.38 14.34 3.06
C HIS A 150 -1.02 14.17 3.68
N THR A 151 -1.96 13.72 2.85
CA THR A 151 -3.29 13.24 3.27
C THR A 151 -3.47 11.81 2.77
N SER A 152 -3.67 10.86 3.68
CA SER A 152 -3.71 9.46 3.27
C SER A 152 -4.98 9.05 2.51
N VAL A 153 -4.77 8.47 1.32
CA VAL A 153 -5.79 7.99 0.38
C VAL A 153 -5.78 6.46 0.31
N TYR A 154 -6.97 5.88 0.13
CA TYR A 154 -7.23 4.42 0.16
C TYR A 154 -7.95 3.93 -1.11
N SER A 155 -7.81 4.66 -2.21
CA SER A 155 -8.33 4.29 -3.53
C SER A 155 -7.28 3.51 -4.32
N GLU A 156 -7.66 2.35 -4.86
CA GLU A 156 -6.81 1.57 -5.77
C GLU A 156 -6.35 2.42 -6.97
N GLY A 157 -5.08 2.28 -7.37
CA GLY A 157 -4.46 3.06 -8.45
C GLY A 157 -4.14 4.52 -8.10
N HIS A 158 -4.33 4.94 -6.84
CA HIS A 158 -3.73 6.18 -6.34
C HIS A 158 -2.29 5.91 -5.88
N VAL A 159 -1.38 6.86 -6.10
CA VAL A 159 0.04 6.76 -5.68
C VAL A 159 0.19 6.35 -4.21
N ASP A 160 -0.59 6.96 -3.31
CA ASP A 160 -0.59 6.63 -1.88
C ASP A 160 -1.07 5.19 -1.57
N TRP A 161 -1.88 4.56 -2.43
CA TRP A 161 -2.25 3.14 -2.30
C TRP A 161 -1.10 2.25 -2.78
N ASP A 162 -0.53 2.56 -3.95
CA ASP A 162 0.56 1.77 -4.54
C ASP A 162 1.82 1.80 -3.67
N GLU A 163 2.10 2.91 -2.99
CA GLU A 163 3.18 3.03 -2.00
C GLU A 163 2.92 2.17 -0.74
N LYS A 164 1.67 2.07 -0.26
CA LYS A 164 1.32 1.12 0.81
C LYS A 164 1.51 -0.32 0.36
N ILE A 165 1.10 -0.65 -0.88
CA ILE A 165 1.30 -1.99 -1.47
C ILE A 165 2.78 -2.33 -1.54
N LYS A 166 3.63 -1.42 -2.06
CA LYS A 166 5.10 -1.57 -2.07
C LYS A 166 5.65 -1.81 -0.66
N ALA A 167 5.22 -1.03 0.33
CA ALA A 167 5.65 -1.21 1.72
C ALA A 167 5.23 -2.56 2.31
N ILE A 168 4.02 -3.05 2.02
CA ILE A 168 3.56 -4.37 2.47
C ILE A 168 4.36 -5.50 1.81
N ILE A 169 4.60 -5.41 0.49
CA ILE A 169 5.44 -6.37 -0.26
C ILE A 169 6.86 -6.41 0.33
N TYR A 170 7.49 -5.24 0.49
CA TYR A 170 8.82 -5.09 1.12
C TYR A 170 8.89 -5.67 2.54
N THR A 171 7.80 -5.59 3.31
CA THR A 171 7.76 -6.15 4.68
C THR A 171 7.58 -7.68 4.69
N THR A 172 6.76 -8.21 3.78
CA THR A 172 6.25 -9.60 3.82
C THR A 172 6.98 -10.56 2.90
N GLY A 173 7.74 -10.07 1.91
CA GLY A 173 8.35 -10.91 0.87
C GLY A 173 7.36 -11.47 -0.16
N LEU A 174 6.04 -11.29 0.03
CA LEU A 174 5.01 -11.76 -0.91
C LEU A 174 5.12 -11.01 -2.23
N SER A 175 5.37 -11.72 -3.33
CA SER A 175 5.31 -11.14 -4.67
C SER A 175 3.88 -10.69 -5.02
N THR A 176 3.75 -9.64 -5.84
CA THR A 176 2.46 -9.14 -6.34
C THR A 176 1.59 -10.25 -6.93
N ASP A 177 2.21 -11.20 -7.64
CA ASP A 177 1.55 -12.34 -8.27
C ASP A 177 1.18 -13.47 -7.30
N ASN A 178 1.68 -13.49 -6.07
CA ASN A 178 1.25 -14.43 -5.02
C ASN A 178 0.41 -13.76 -3.92
N MET A 179 0.26 -12.43 -3.91
CA MET A 179 -0.44 -11.72 -2.84
C MET A 179 -1.95 -11.59 -3.10
N ILE A 180 -2.74 -11.72 -2.03
CA ILE A 180 -4.14 -11.25 -1.95
C ILE A 180 -4.22 -10.13 -0.92
N VAL A 181 -4.71 -8.96 -1.32
CA VAL A 181 -5.00 -7.84 -0.43
C VAL A 181 -6.42 -7.98 0.11
N TRP A 182 -6.56 -8.13 1.42
CA TRP A 182 -7.86 -8.27 2.08
C TRP A 182 -8.43 -6.93 2.51
N ARG A 183 -7.56 -6.02 2.99
CA ARG A 183 -7.91 -4.66 3.36
C ARG A 183 -6.64 -3.80 3.46
N ILE A 184 -6.76 -2.53 3.10
CA ILE A 184 -5.88 -1.47 3.58
C ILE A 184 -6.77 -0.39 4.20
N ALA A 185 -6.42 0.09 5.39
CA ALA A 185 -7.24 1.04 6.15
C ALA A 185 -6.41 1.91 7.09
N ASN A 186 -7.02 2.97 7.62
CA ASN A 186 -6.38 3.86 8.58
C ASN A 186 -5.89 3.12 9.84
N GLY A 187 -4.67 3.42 10.28
CA GLY A 187 -3.98 2.78 11.41
C GLY A 187 -4.10 3.51 12.75
N GLY A 188 -5.03 4.48 12.89
CA GLY A 188 -5.28 5.22 14.12
C GLY A 188 -4.87 6.70 14.09
N SER A 189 -4.22 7.17 13.03
CA SER A 189 -3.93 8.58 12.74
C SER A 189 -3.84 8.78 11.22
N PRO A 190 -3.92 10.01 10.67
CA PRO A 190 -3.84 10.23 9.22
C PRO A 190 -2.55 9.66 8.60
N GLN A 191 -1.43 9.75 9.33
CA GLN A 191 -0.10 9.27 8.96
C GLN A 191 0.15 7.78 9.33
N LYS A 192 -0.87 7.03 9.76
CA LYS A 192 -0.78 5.58 9.99
C LYS A 192 -1.73 4.80 9.12
N SER A 193 -1.29 3.65 8.63
CA SER A 193 -2.09 2.71 7.85
C SER A 193 -1.84 1.28 8.31
N ILE A 194 -2.83 0.41 8.11
CA ILE A 194 -2.74 -1.03 8.36
C ILE A 194 -3.17 -1.76 7.09
N GLY A 195 -2.30 -2.63 6.58
CA GLY A 195 -2.61 -3.58 5.50
C GLY A 195 -2.79 -4.99 6.05
N VAL A 196 -3.75 -5.74 5.52
CA VAL A 196 -3.94 -7.17 5.77
C VAL A 196 -3.87 -7.92 4.45
N VAL A 197 -2.97 -8.89 4.37
CA VAL A 197 -2.66 -9.64 3.15
C VAL A 197 -2.49 -11.14 3.45
N SER A 198 -2.58 -11.96 2.41
CA SER A 198 -2.18 -13.37 2.45
C SER A 198 -1.48 -13.77 1.16
N SER A 199 -0.82 -14.91 1.15
CA SER A 199 -0.53 -15.64 -0.09
C SER A 199 -1.82 -16.06 -0.81
N LYS A 200 -1.74 -16.48 -2.08
CA LYS A 200 -2.91 -16.95 -2.85
C LYS A 200 -3.46 -18.28 -2.32
N ASN A 201 -2.61 -19.17 -1.82
CA ASN A 201 -3.04 -20.39 -1.12
C ASN A 201 -3.52 -20.13 0.33
N LYS A 202 -3.28 -18.92 0.87
CA LYS A 202 -3.67 -18.44 2.21
C LYS A 202 -3.00 -19.19 3.38
N GLU A 203 -1.88 -19.86 3.13
CA GLU A 203 -1.02 -20.41 4.17
C GLU A 203 -0.35 -19.26 4.94
N GLU A 204 0.34 -18.38 4.22
CA GLU A 204 0.94 -17.15 4.75
C GLU A 204 -0.13 -16.06 4.92
N LYS A 205 -0.15 -15.38 6.07
CA LYS A 205 -1.17 -14.37 6.42
C LYS A 205 -0.51 -13.31 7.29
N TYR A 206 -0.57 -12.04 6.87
CA TYR A 206 0.12 -10.95 7.56
C TYR A 206 -0.77 -9.73 7.77
N ARG A 207 -0.55 -9.06 8.89
CA ARG A 207 -0.98 -7.67 9.11
C ARG A 207 0.25 -6.79 9.27
N VAL A 208 0.42 -5.83 8.36
CA VAL A 208 1.53 -4.86 8.38
C VAL A 208 1.01 -3.52 8.89
N SER A 209 1.71 -2.95 9.87
CA SER A 209 1.49 -1.60 10.38
C SER A 209 2.48 -0.64 9.71
N LEU A 210 1.96 0.39 9.05
CA LEU A 210 2.72 1.38 8.29
C LEU A 210 2.59 2.78 8.94
N GLN A 211 3.68 3.53 8.90
CA GLN A 211 3.79 4.93 9.29
C GLN A 211 4.31 5.74 8.10
N TRP A 212 3.69 6.88 7.82
CA TRP A 212 4.19 7.84 6.85
C TRP A 212 5.40 8.59 7.41
N VAL A 213 6.45 8.73 6.60
CA VAL A 213 7.61 9.56 6.87
C VAL A 213 7.65 10.65 5.80
N GLU A 214 7.67 11.92 6.22
CA GLU A 214 7.48 13.05 5.31
C GLU A 214 8.61 13.14 4.28
N GLY A 215 8.26 13.19 2.99
CA GLY A 215 9.21 13.15 1.87
C GLY A 215 9.87 11.79 1.59
N GLU A 216 9.80 10.83 2.52
CA GLU A 216 10.37 9.48 2.35
C GLU A 216 9.32 8.39 2.08
N GLY A 217 8.04 8.63 2.36
CA GLY A 217 6.92 7.73 2.05
C GLY A 217 6.54 6.76 3.17
N TRP A 218 5.89 5.65 2.83
CA TRP A 218 5.43 4.66 3.82
C TRP A 218 6.56 3.77 4.33
N LYS A 219 6.75 3.75 5.65
CA LYS A 219 7.67 2.88 6.39
C LYS A 219 6.92 1.80 7.17
N PRO A 220 7.37 0.53 7.15
CA PRO A 220 6.91 -0.49 8.07
C PRO A 220 7.36 -0.21 9.52
N GLU A 221 6.42 -0.28 10.47
CA GLU A 221 6.72 -0.27 11.91
C GLU A 221 6.73 -1.67 12.52
N LYS A 222 5.86 -2.56 12.04
CA LYS A 222 5.57 -3.87 12.64
C LYS A 222 4.87 -4.78 11.64
N MET A 223 5.30 -6.04 11.56
CA MET A 223 4.55 -7.12 10.93
C MET A 223 3.97 -8.05 12.00
N GLU A 224 2.76 -8.57 11.77
CA GLU A 224 2.12 -9.54 12.64
C GLU A 224 1.63 -10.73 11.80
N THR A 225 2.21 -11.91 12.02
CA THR A 225 1.80 -13.15 11.34
C THR A 225 0.49 -13.63 11.96
N LEU A 226 -0.50 -13.98 11.13
CA LEU A 226 -1.86 -14.24 11.56
C LEU A 226 -2.20 -15.73 11.55
N LYS A 227 -2.84 -16.20 12.61
CA LYS A 227 -3.43 -17.55 12.72
C LYS A 227 -4.60 -17.72 11.75
N THR A 228 -5.38 -16.66 11.51
CA THR A 228 -6.54 -16.66 10.60
C THR A 228 -6.79 -15.27 9.99
N LEU A 229 -7.55 -15.22 8.90
CA LEU A 229 -8.05 -13.97 8.30
C LEU A 229 -9.40 -13.53 8.91
N ASN A 230 -10.14 -14.45 9.55
CA ASN A 230 -11.44 -14.14 10.13
C ASN A 230 -11.30 -13.19 11.33
N GLY A 231 -11.82 -11.96 11.19
CA GLY A 231 -11.67 -10.91 12.21
C GLY A 231 -10.31 -10.19 12.16
N ALA A 232 -9.50 -10.40 11.11
CA ALA A 232 -8.25 -9.66 10.93
C ALA A 232 -8.44 -8.21 10.44
N TYR A 233 -9.60 -7.93 9.83
CA TYR A 233 -9.92 -6.71 9.10
C TYR A 233 -11.39 -6.29 9.30
#